data_AF-A0A2T4D5L1-F1
#
_entry.id   AF-A0A2T4D5L1-F1
#
_cell.length_a   1.000
_cell.length_b   1.000
_cell.length_c   1.000
_cell.angle_alpha   90.00
_cell.angle_beta   90.00
_cell.angle_gamma   90.00
#
_symmetry.space_group_name_H-M   'P 1'
#
loop_
_entity.id
_entity.type
_entity.pdbx_description
1 polymer ?
#
loop_
_entity_poly.entity_id
_entity_poly.type
_entity_poly.pdbx_seq_one_letter_code
_entity_poly.pdbx_strand_id
1 'polypeptide(L)'
;MPAASAFKLRQYVETLSALQHVWRLPAFAQQQWPWADDQSTLLQRNQQRLAALPDIVTSLPEPASPPVPFWLAAGIGGRKLEQIQAFVGQIPLSQVPLLEWCSGKGHLGKLLSFQQQRSVTSLEWNAELCAAGRLAAQQHQLPQTFIHGDALAAAGFAAVQSHAQVMALHACGQLHMQLLKSATATGADAIYVVPCCYQLIADEHYQPLSAAMRSHDFPLTRRELKFVVQEQVTGGQRIEKLRHTEVLWRLAYQIWREQQTGSREYQPLRSVAKHYLSGTFSEFAKWAAAQQGLQYEAKNEGKILSAASDRKQLVDAIERVQAPLKRPLECILILDRVCFLEEQGYHVDVIEFCNYDMTPRNFLLRAHRQTA
;
A
#
# COMPACT_ATOMS: atom_id res chain seq x y z
N MET A 1 -2.77 17.72 -26.96
CA MET A 1 -1.46 17.61 -26.29
C MET A 1 -1.59 16.56 -25.19
N PRO A 2 -0.55 15.77 -24.86
CA PRO A 2 -0.63 14.86 -23.72
C PRO A 2 -0.94 15.67 -22.45
N ALA A 3 -1.83 15.17 -21.59
CA ALA A 3 -2.04 15.76 -20.28
C ALA A 3 -0.71 15.84 -19.52
N ALA A 4 -0.52 16.87 -18.68
CA ALA A 4 0.73 17.08 -17.93
C ALA A 4 1.14 15.81 -17.13
N SER A 5 0.15 15.07 -16.61
CA SER A 5 0.34 13.82 -15.88
C SER A 5 0.96 12.71 -16.73
N ALA A 6 0.59 12.59 -18.01
CA ALA A 6 1.20 11.61 -18.93
C ALA A 6 2.67 11.93 -19.22
N PHE A 7 3.04 13.21 -19.27
CA PHE A 7 4.44 13.63 -19.38
C PHE A 7 5.23 13.27 -18.12
N LYS A 8 4.68 13.56 -16.93
CA LYS A 8 5.30 13.15 -15.65
C LYS A 8 5.47 11.62 -15.61
N LEU A 9 4.43 10.86 -15.96
CA LEU A 9 4.47 9.39 -15.99
C LEU A 9 5.62 8.88 -16.85
N ARG A 10 5.80 9.43 -18.04
CA ARG A 10 6.92 9.07 -18.93
C ARG A 10 8.28 9.27 -18.24
N GLN A 11 8.51 10.42 -17.62
CA GLN A 11 9.78 10.71 -16.94
C GLN A 11 10.06 9.73 -15.78
N TYR A 12 9.02 9.37 -15.01
CA TYR A 12 9.14 8.37 -13.96
C TYR A 12 9.46 6.99 -14.53
N VAL A 13 8.75 6.55 -15.57
CA VAL A 13 8.98 5.25 -16.23
C VAL A 13 10.39 5.17 -16.81
N GLU A 14 10.85 6.19 -17.54
CA GLU A 14 12.20 6.22 -18.12
C GLU A 14 13.29 6.14 -17.04
N THR A 15 13.17 6.96 -15.99
CA THR A 15 14.13 7.00 -14.88
C THR A 15 14.18 5.68 -14.13
N LEU A 16 13.02 5.10 -13.83
CA LEU A 16 12.94 3.84 -13.07
C LEU A 16 13.28 2.63 -13.94
N SER A 17 13.06 2.68 -15.26
CA SER A 17 13.55 1.66 -16.20
C SER A 17 15.07 1.61 -16.20
N ALA A 18 15.75 2.76 -16.18
CA ALA A 18 17.21 2.82 -16.08
C ALA A 18 17.76 2.26 -14.75
N LEU A 19 16.93 2.24 -13.70
CA LEU A 19 17.27 1.73 -12.37
C LEU A 19 16.71 0.32 -12.10
N GLN A 20 16.17 -0.37 -13.10
CA GLN A 20 15.55 -1.69 -12.92
C GLN A 20 16.47 -2.73 -12.31
N HIS A 21 17.75 -2.71 -12.67
CA HIS A 21 18.76 -3.60 -12.13
C HIS A 21 19.00 -3.39 -10.63
N VAL A 22 18.59 -2.25 -10.07
CA VAL A 22 18.67 -1.94 -8.63
C VAL A 22 17.43 -2.44 -7.90
N TRP A 23 16.23 -1.99 -8.30
CA TRP A 23 15.00 -2.30 -7.55
C TRP A 23 14.42 -3.69 -7.83
N ARG A 24 14.78 -4.35 -8.94
CA ARG A 24 14.41 -5.77 -9.19
C ARG A 24 15.35 -6.76 -8.51
N LEU A 25 16.47 -6.31 -7.97
CA LEU A 25 17.47 -7.19 -7.40
C LEU A 25 16.93 -7.86 -6.12
N PRO A 26 16.88 -9.20 -6.05
CA PRO A 26 16.46 -9.89 -4.84
C PRO A 26 17.58 -9.85 -3.79
N ALA A 27 17.49 -8.91 -2.84
CA ALA A 27 18.52 -8.70 -1.81
C ALA A 27 18.83 -9.98 -1.02
N PHE A 28 17.79 -10.72 -0.62
CA PHE A 28 17.91 -11.99 0.12
C PHE A 28 18.67 -13.10 -0.62
N ALA A 29 18.79 -13.03 -1.95
CA ALA A 29 19.51 -14.01 -2.75
C ALA A 29 20.99 -13.63 -2.95
N GLN A 30 21.41 -12.43 -2.54
CA GLN A 30 22.76 -11.96 -2.79
C GLN A 30 23.74 -12.49 -1.75
N GLN A 31 24.89 -12.98 -2.23
CA GLN A 31 25.95 -13.47 -1.36
C GLN A 31 27.10 -12.47 -1.14
N GLN A 32 27.21 -11.51 -2.04
CA GLN A 32 28.20 -10.44 -2.01
C GLN A 32 27.55 -9.15 -2.50
N TRP A 33 28.27 -8.04 -2.31
CA TRP A 33 27.86 -6.76 -2.86
C TRP A 33 27.74 -6.86 -4.40
N PRO A 34 26.58 -6.56 -4.99
CA PRO A 34 26.27 -6.91 -6.37
C PRO A 34 26.68 -5.81 -7.38
N TRP A 35 27.21 -4.68 -6.91
CA TRP A 35 27.55 -3.53 -7.74
C TRP A 35 29.04 -3.21 -7.66
N ALA A 36 29.59 -2.58 -8.70
CA ALA A 36 30.98 -2.16 -8.73
C ALA A 36 31.25 -0.95 -7.82
N ASP A 37 30.32 0.01 -7.81
CA ASP A 37 30.38 1.20 -6.96
C ASP A 37 30.06 0.82 -5.51
N ASP A 38 30.66 1.53 -4.55
CA ASP A 38 30.33 1.37 -3.13
C ASP A 38 28.92 1.90 -2.80
N GLN A 39 28.43 1.54 -1.61
CA GLN A 39 27.08 1.92 -1.16
C GLN A 39 26.81 3.43 -1.20
N SER A 40 27.78 4.26 -0.80
CA SER A 40 27.59 5.72 -0.70
C SER A 40 27.51 6.36 -2.08
N THR A 41 28.39 5.96 -3.00
CA THR A 41 28.40 6.41 -4.39
C THR A 41 27.10 6.05 -5.11
N LEU A 42 26.62 4.80 -4.96
CA LEU A 42 25.34 4.38 -5.53
C LEU A 42 24.17 5.20 -4.98
N LEU A 43 24.12 5.38 -3.67
CA LEU A 43 23.04 6.10 -3.02
C LEU A 43 22.97 7.53 -3.51
N GLN A 44 24.10 8.24 -3.54
CA GLN A 44 24.19 9.62 -4.02
C GLN A 44 23.76 9.73 -5.48
N ARG A 45 24.26 8.86 -6.37
CA ARG A 45 23.91 8.86 -7.80
C ARG A 45 22.41 8.59 -8.01
N ASN A 46 21.86 7.62 -7.29
CA ASN A 46 20.43 7.30 -7.39
C ASN A 46 19.59 8.47 -6.87
N GLN A 47 19.95 9.07 -5.73
CA GLN A 47 19.25 10.23 -5.18
C GLN A 47 19.26 11.41 -6.15
N GLN A 48 20.38 11.72 -6.80
CA GLN A 48 20.46 12.79 -7.80
C GLN A 48 19.51 12.55 -8.98
N ARG A 49 19.45 11.31 -9.49
CA ARG A 49 18.52 10.94 -10.57
C ARG A 49 17.07 11.08 -10.13
N LEU A 50 16.74 10.63 -8.92
CA LEU A 50 15.38 10.70 -8.38
C LEU A 50 14.95 12.13 -8.05
N ALA A 51 15.87 13.00 -7.63
CA ALA A 51 15.60 14.40 -7.35
C ALA A 51 15.23 15.22 -8.61
N ALA A 52 15.55 14.71 -9.80
CA ALA A 52 15.16 15.32 -11.07
C ALA A 52 13.73 14.96 -11.51
N LEU A 53 13.05 14.04 -10.80
CA LEU A 53 11.67 13.68 -11.10
C LEU A 53 10.72 14.83 -10.73
N PRO A 54 9.70 15.11 -11.56
CA PRO A 54 8.75 16.17 -11.26
C PRO A 54 7.87 15.78 -10.07
N ASP A 55 7.55 16.74 -9.21
CA ASP A 55 6.57 16.50 -8.16
C ASP A 55 5.20 16.18 -8.77
N ILE A 56 4.50 15.22 -8.17
CA ILE A 56 3.15 14.83 -8.55
C ILE A 56 2.10 15.45 -7.64
N VAL A 57 2.50 15.95 -6.47
CA VAL A 57 1.61 16.51 -5.47
C VAL A 57 1.07 17.85 -5.93
N THR A 58 -0.21 18.06 -5.67
CA THR A 58 -0.92 19.30 -5.88
C THR A 58 -0.90 20.09 -4.57
N SER A 59 -0.34 21.28 -4.60
CA SER A 59 -0.36 22.17 -3.44
C SER A 59 -1.77 22.70 -3.22
N LEU A 60 -2.35 22.36 -2.08
CA LEU A 60 -3.65 22.84 -1.63
C LEU A 60 -3.51 23.45 -0.22
N PRO A 61 -4.39 24.39 0.16
CA PRO A 61 -4.43 24.90 1.51
C PRO A 61 -4.64 23.76 2.52
N GLU A 62 -3.94 23.83 3.65
CA GLU A 62 -4.12 22.87 4.73
C GLU A 62 -5.56 22.96 5.26
N PRO A 63 -6.31 21.85 5.30
CA PRO A 63 -7.69 21.89 5.74
C PRO A 63 -7.76 22.08 7.26
N ALA A 64 -8.82 22.75 7.70
CA ALA A 64 -9.15 22.79 9.12
C ALA A 64 -9.42 21.37 9.63
N SER A 65 -8.82 21.02 10.76
CA SER A 65 -9.06 19.74 11.45
C SER A 65 -9.87 20.00 12.73
N PRO A 66 -11.21 20.01 12.66
CA PRO A 66 -12.03 20.24 13.84
C PRO A 66 -11.88 19.08 14.83
N PRO A 67 -12.00 19.34 16.14
CA PRO A 67 -11.82 18.32 17.16
C PRO A 67 -12.84 17.19 16.99
N VAL A 68 -12.36 15.95 17.14
CA VAL A 68 -13.21 14.76 17.08
C VAL A 68 -13.77 14.46 18.47
N PRO A 69 -15.10 14.33 18.62
CA PRO A 69 -15.68 13.95 19.90
C PRO A 69 -15.16 12.59 20.41
N PHE A 70 -14.97 12.47 21.73
CA PHE A 70 -14.39 11.26 22.35
C PHE A 70 -15.15 9.99 21.99
N TRP A 71 -16.49 10.06 21.92
CA TRP A 71 -17.35 8.91 21.61
C TRP A 71 -17.17 8.43 20.16
N LEU A 72 -16.77 9.33 19.26
CA LEU A 72 -16.52 9.01 17.86
C LEU A 72 -15.11 8.43 17.66
N ALA A 73 -14.15 8.86 18.49
CA ALA A 73 -12.80 8.31 18.57
C ALA A 73 -12.74 6.94 19.27
N ALA A 74 -13.75 6.59 20.07
CA ALA A 74 -13.77 5.37 20.88
C ALA A 74 -13.61 4.10 20.01
N GLY A 75 -12.68 3.23 20.41
CA GLY A 75 -12.41 1.97 19.70
C GLY A 75 -11.61 2.12 18.40
N ILE A 76 -11.13 3.32 18.06
CA ILE A 76 -10.23 3.56 16.93
C ILE A 76 -8.80 3.72 17.47
N GLY A 77 -7.85 2.92 16.97
CA GLY A 77 -6.44 3.11 17.32
C GLY A 77 -5.93 4.47 16.84
N GLY A 78 -5.12 5.16 17.65
CA GLY A 78 -4.71 6.57 17.43
C GLY A 78 -4.30 6.89 15.99
N ARG A 79 -3.40 6.11 15.40
CA ARG A 79 -2.96 6.32 13.99
C ARG A 79 -4.09 6.18 12.96
N LYS A 80 -5.01 5.22 13.17
CA LYS A 80 -6.17 5.06 12.29
C LYS A 80 -7.08 6.28 12.40
N LEU A 81 -7.24 6.81 13.61
CA LEU A 81 -8.03 8.01 13.85
C LEU A 81 -7.38 9.24 13.18
N GLU A 82 -6.07 9.43 13.30
CA GLU A 82 -5.34 10.50 12.64
C GLU A 82 -5.49 10.44 11.11
N GLN A 83 -5.34 9.26 10.49
CA GLN A 83 -5.55 9.11 9.04
C GLN A 83 -6.99 9.42 8.63
N ILE A 84 -7.98 9.01 9.43
CA ILE A 84 -9.40 9.30 9.17
C ILE A 84 -9.67 10.80 9.25
N GLN A 85 -9.14 11.49 10.27
CA GLN A 85 -9.27 12.95 10.41
C GLN A 85 -8.65 13.68 9.24
N ALA A 86 -7.41 13.32 8.91
CA ALA A 86 -6.65 13.92 7.84
C ALA A 86 -7.33 13.71 6.48
N PHE A 87 -7.86 12.51 6.21
CA PHE A 87 -8.64 12.22 5.01
C PHE A 87 -9.92 13.06 4.95
N VAL A 88 -10.72 13.10 6.03
CA VAL A 88 -11.99 13.86 6.04
C VAL A 88 -11.75 15.35 5.84
N GLY A 89 -10.67 15.90 6.39
CA GLY A 89 -10.28 17.29 6.17
C GLY A 89 -10.09 17.64 4.69
N GLN A 90 -9.65 16.68 3.86
CA GLN A 90 -9.46 16.88 2.43
C GLN A 90 -10.76 16.79 1.61
N ILE A 91 -11.88 16.37 2.21
CA ILE A 91 -13.17 16.22 1.53
C ILE A 91 -13.92 17.55 1.56
N PRO A 92 -14.21 18.17 0.40
CA PRO A 92 -14.98 19.40 0.33
C PRO A 92 -16.33 19.29 1.03
N LEU A 93 -16.76 20.37 1.67
CA LEU A 93 -18.10 20.48 2.25
C LEU A 93 -19.15 20.29 1.15
N SER A 94 -20.09 19.37 1.37
CA SER A 94 -21.16 19.08 0.44
C SER A 94 -22.33 18.41 1.15
N GLN A 95 -23.54 18.56 0.61
CA GLN A 95 -24.75 17.85 1.05
C GLN A 95 -25.09 16.66 0.15
N VAL A 96 -24.34 16.44 -0.94
CA VAL A 96 -24.56 15.32 -1.87
C VAL A 96 -24.27 14.00 -1.14
N PRO A 97 -25.17 13.00 -1.14
CA PRO A 97 -24.90 11.70 -0.52
C PRO A 97 -23.61 11.05 -1.04
N LEU A 98 -22.87 10.40 -0.14
CA LEU A 98 -21.55 9.83 -0.46
C LEU A 98 -21.46 8.35 -0.10
N LEU A 99 -20.83 7.55 -0.97
CA LEU A 99 -20.53 6.15 -0.70
C LEU A 99 -19.17 5.97 -0.02
N GLU A 100 -19.12 5.36 1.16
CA GLU A 100 -17.90 4.83 1.79
C GLU A 100 -17.66 3.39 1.30
N TRP A 101 -16.61 3.19 0.53
CA TRP A 101 -16.23 1.90 -0.05
C TRP A 101 -15.29 1.11 0.88
N CYS A 102 -15.58 -0.17 1.12
CA CYS A 102 -14.84 -1.04 2.05
C CYS A 102 -14.78 -0.47 3.48
N SER A 103 -15.94 -0.14 4.02
CA SER A 103 -16.09 0.70 5.22
C SER A 103 -15.67 0.04 6.54
N GLY A 104 -15.60 -1.30 6.63
CA GLY A 104 -15.46 -2.01 7.90
C GLY A 104 -16.58 -1.63 8.87
N LYS A 105 -16.23 -1.07 10.03
CA LYS A 105 -17.22 -0.53 10.98
C LYS A 105 -17.73 0.87 10.59
N GLY A 106 -17.32 1.44 9.46
CA GLY A 106 -17.73 2.75 8.95
C GLY A 106 -17.26 3.93 9.81
N HIS A 107 -16.01 3.90 10.30
CA HIS A 107 -15.48 5.01 11.11
C HIS A 107 -15.23 6.29 10.30
N LEU A 108 -14.76 6.14 9.05
CA LEU A 108 -14.55 7.27 8.16
C LEU A 108 -15.89 7.93 7.81
N GLY A 109 -16.90 7.13 7.45
CA GLY A 109 -18.23 7.62 7.16
C GLY A 109 -18.91 8.31 8.33
N LYS A 110 -18.76 7.80 9.56
CA LYS A 110 -19.28 8.49 10.76
C LYS A 110 -18.64 9.85 10.96
N LEU A 111 -17.32 9.96 10.80
CA LEU A 111 -16.64 11.25 10.99
C LEU A 111 -17.07 12.27 9.94
N LEU A 112 -17.10 11.89 8.67
CA LEU A 112 -17.58 12.75 7.60
C LEU A 112 -19.04 13.17 7.85
N SER A 113 -19.89 12.21 8.22
CA SER A 113 -21.31 12.44 8.48
C SER A 113 -21.52 13.40 9.65
N PHE A 114 -20.77 13.23 10.75
CA PHE A 114 -20.80 14.14 11.89
C PHE A 114 -20.33 15.55 11.54
N GLN A 115 -19.16 15.68 10.91
CA GLN A 115 -18.55 16.98 10.65
C GLN A 115 -19.29 17.80 9.59
N GLN A 116 -19.87 17.15 8.58
CA GLN A 116 -20.53 17.83 7.46
C GLN A 116 -22.06 17.74 7.49
N GLN A 117 -22.64 17.03 8.46
CA GLN A 117 -24.07 16.68 8.51
C GLN A 117 -24.54 16.01 7.20
N ARG A 118 -23.65 15.17 6.66
CA ARG A 118 -23.78 14.62 5.32
C ARG A 118 -24.23 13.17 5.35
N SER A 119 -25.13 12.80 4.44
CA SER A 119 -25.57 11.42 4.28
C SER A 119 -24.44 10.55 3.73
N VAL A 120 -24.15 9.43 4.42
CA VAL A 120 -23.12 8.48 4.00
C VAL A 120 -23.70 7.06 3.90
N THR A 121 -23.48 6.38 2.79
CA THR A 121 -23.80 4.96 2.64
C THR A 121 -22.52 4.16 2.69
N SER A 122 -22.46 3.12 3.52
CA SER A 122 -21.22 2.37 3.77
C SER A 122 -21.32 0.95 3.23
N LEU A 123 -20.51 0.61 2.23
CA LEU A 123 -20.45 -0.74 1.66
C LEU A 123 -19.43 -1.58 2.44
N GLU A 124 -19.83 -2.75 2.91
CA GLU A 124 -18.97 -3.67 3.64
C GLU A 124 -19.39 -5.13 3.41
N TRP A 125 -18.41 -6.03 3.27
CA TRP A 125 -18.64 -7.44 2.97
C TRP A 125 -18.91 -8.28 4.22
N ASN A 126 -18.46 -7.84 5.40
CA ASN A 126 -18.67 -8.55 6.65
C ASN A 126 -19.94 -8.05 7.37
N ALA A 127 -20.93 -8.93 7.46
CA ALA A 127 -22.22 -8.63 8.08
C ALA A 127 -22.14 -8.18 9.56
N GLU A 128 -21.20 -8.71 10.35
CA GLU A 128 -21.02 -8.31 11.76
C GLU A 128 -20.47 -6.89 11.86
N LEU A 129 -19.54 -6.51 10.97
CA LEU A 129 -19.01 -5.15 10.88
C LEU A 129 -20.11 -4.16 10.46
N CYS A 130 -20.96 -4.54 9.50
CA CYS A 130 -22.13 -3.74 9.13
C CYS A 130 -23.09 -3.54 10.31
N ALA A 131 -23.39 -4.60 11.06
CA ALA A 131 -24.29 -4.53 12.21
C ALA A 131 -23.73 -3.63 13.32
N ALA A 132 -22.45 -3.80 13.67
CA ALA A 132 -21.77 -2.97 14.65
C ALA A 132 -21.70 -1.50 14.21
N GLY A 133 -21.42 -1.24 12.92
CA GLY A 133 -21.38 0.10 12.34
C GLY A 133 -22.73 0.79 12.39
N ARG A 134 -23.80 0.08 12.02
CA ARG A 134 -25.19 0.58 12.04
C ARG A 134 -25.65 0.93 13.45
N LEU A 135 -25.38 0.07 14.43
CA LEU A 135 -25.69 0.33 15.83
C LEU A 135 -25.00 1.61 16.32
N ALA A 136 -23.71 1.78 16.04
CA ALA A 136 -22.96 2.97 16.43
C ALA A 136 -23.48 4.25 15.75
N ALA A 137 -23.84 4.19 14.47
CA ALA A 137 -24.43 5.33 13.77
C ALA A 137 -25.79 5.73 14.37
N GLN A 138 -26.65 4.75 14.68
CA GLN A 138 -27.96 4.98 15.31
C GLN A 138 -27.84 5.57 16.72
N GLN A 139 -26.92 5.06 17.54
CA GLN A 139 -26.66 5.57 18.90
C GLN A 139 -26.33 7.07 18.92
N HIS A 140 -25.67 7.56 17.86
CA HIS A 140 -25.26 8.96 17.74
C HIS A 140 -26.09 9.75 16.71
N GLN A 141 -27.21 9.18 16.23
CA GLN A 141 -28.13 9.80 15.27
C GLN A 141 -27.43 10.34 14.00
N LEU A 142 -26.39 9.65 13.55
CA LEU A 142 -25.64 10.03 12.36
C LEU A 142 -26.40 9.56 11.10
N PRO A 143 -26.52 10.39 10.04
CA PRO A 143 -27.11 10.00 8.77
C PRO A 143 -26.20 9.06 7.96
N GLN A 144 -25.78 7.94 8.57
CA GLN A 144 -25.00 6.89 7.93
C GLN A 144 -25.82 5.60 7.82
N THR A 145 -25.85 5.01 6.63
CA THR A 145 -26.46 3.70 6.36
C THR A 145 -25.40 2.68 5.93
N PHE A 146 -25.76 1.39 5.92
CA PHE A 146 -24.84 0.30 5.60
C PHE A 146 -25.47 -0.68 4.61
N ILE A 147 -24.73 -1.02 3.57
CA ILE A 147 -25.02 -2.07 2.59
C ILE A 147 -24.06 -3.24 2.86
N HIS A 148 -24.63 -4.41 3.15
CA HIS A 148 -23.87 -5.65 3.20
C HIS A 148 -23.70 -6.18 1.77
N GLY A 149 -22.49 -6.17 1.24
CA GLY A 149 -22.23 -6.58 -0.13
C GLY A 149 -20.76 -6.67 -0.48
N ASP A 150 -20.46 -7.47 -1.49
CA ASP A 150 -19.12 -7.59 -2.04
C ASP A 150 -18.84 -6.42 -3.01
N ALA A 151 -17.80 -5.66 -2.67
CA ALA A 151 -17.26 -4.55 -3.47
C ALA A 151 -16.79 -4.99 -4.87
N LEU A 152 -16.33 -6.24 -5.03
CA LEU A 152 -15.88 -6.77 -6.31
C LEU A 152 -17.01 -7.33 -7.18
N ALA A 153 -18.21 -7.47 -6.63
CA ALA A 153 -19.37 -8.04 -7.31
C ALA A 153 -20.33 -6.96 -7.84
N ALA A 154 -21.41 -7.41 -8.49
CA ALA A 154 -22.47 -6.54 -9.00
C ALA A 154 -23.09 -5.62 -7.93
N ALA A 155 -23.13 -6.06 -6.67
CA ALA A 155 -23.60 -5.26 -5.54
C ALA A 155 -22.73 -4.00 -5.33
N GLY A 156 -21.40 -4.12 -5.46
CA GLY A 156 -20.49 -2.98 -5.42
C GLY A 156 -20.75 -1.99 -6.55
N PHE A 157 -20.92 -2.48 -7.78
CA PHE A 157 -21.25 -1.63 -8.92
C PHE A 157 -22.58 -0.88 -8.70
N ALA A 158 -23.64 -1.57 -8.27
CA ALA A 158 -24.94 -0.96 -7.99
C ALA A 158 -24.86 0.10 -6.89
N ALA A 159 -24.06 -0.14 -5.84
CA ALA A 159 -23.82 0.85 -4.79
C ALA A 159 -23.14 2.12 -5.31
N VAL A 160 -22.18 1.98 -6.23
CA VAL A 160 -21.53 3.14 -6.87
C VAL A 160 -22.51 3.86 -7.80
N GLN A 161 -23.30 3.13 -8.58
CA GLN A 161 -24.27 3.70 -9.51
C GLN A 161 -25.32 4.59 -8.82
N SER A 162 -25.68 4.29 -7.57
CA SER A 162 -26.66 5.08 -6.81
C SER A 162 -26.08 6.31 -6.12
N HIS A 163 -24.79 6.63 -6.31
CA HIS A 163 -24.13 7.75 -5.63
C HIS A 163 -23.31 8.60 -6.60
N ALA A 164 -23.51 9.91 -6.53
CA ALA A 164 -22.73 10.88 -7.29
C ALA A 164 -21.30 11.05 -6.75
N GLN A 165 -21.04 10.71 -5.49
CA GLN A 165 -19.71 10.85 -4.88
C GLN A 165 -19.32 9.59 -4.12
N VAL A 166 -18.04 9.22 -4.21
CA VAL A 166 -17.50 8.01 -3.57
C VAL A 166 -16.20 8.31 -2.85
N MET A 167 -15.96 7.63 -1.72
CA MET A 167 -14.70 7.69 -0.98
C MET A 167 -14.19 6.32 -0.57
N ALA A 168 -12.86 6.20 -0.44
CA ALA A 168 -12.20 4.99 0.05
C ALA A 168 -10.90 5.31 0.78
N LEU A 169 -10.83 4.92 2.05
CA LEU A 169 -9.59 4.88 2.82
C LEU A 169 -9.29 3.41 3.14
N HIS A 170 -8.18 2.90 2.61
CA HIS A 170 -7.77 1.48 2.69
C HIS A 170 -8.58 0.47 1.86
N ALA A 171 -9.07 0.87 0.68
CA ALA A 171 -9.53 -0.09 -0.32
C ALA A 171 -8.32 -0.75 -0.99
N CYS A 172 -7.82 -1.85 -0.43
CA CYS A 172 -6.56 -2.46 -0.84
C CYS A 172 -6.58 -3.09 -2.24
N GLY A 173 -5.51 -2.88 -3.02
CA GLY A 173 -5.25 -3.56 -4.29
C GLY A 173 -6.44 -3.54 -5.27
N GLN A 174 -6.97 -4.71 -5.60
CA GLN A 174 -8.11 -4.87 -6.52
C GLN A 174 -9.33 -4.02 -6.14
N LEU A 175 -9.55 -3.75 -4.84
CA LEU A 175 -10.72 -3.02 -4.36
C LEU A 175 -10.74 -1.56 -4.81
N HIS A 176 -9.62 -0.83 -4.72
CA HIS A 176 -9.59 0.55 -5.23
C HIS A 176 -9.60 0.58 -6.77
N MET A 177 -9.03 -0.43 -7.44
CA MET A 177 -9.08 -0.52 -8.90
C MET A 177 -10.52 -0.71 -9.38
N GLN A 178 -11.29 -1.57 -8.71
CA GLN A 178 -12.69 -1.78 -9.00
C GLN A 178 -13.54 -0.53 -8.71
N LEU A 179 -13.26 0.18 -7.63
CA LEU A 179 -13.93 1.46 -7.33
C LEU A 179 -13.70 2.48 -8.45
N LEU A 180 -12.45 2.67 -8.89
CA LEU A 180 -12.11 3.61 -9.96
C LEU A 180 -12.83 3.26 -11.27
N LYS A 181 -12.82 1.98 -11.66
CA LYS A 181 -13.53 1.51 -12.86
C LYS A 181 -15.04 1.69 -12.75
N SER A 182 -15.63 1.38 -11.60
CA SER A 182 -17.08 1.49 -11.40
C SER A 182 -17.52 2.95 -11.39
N ALA A 183 -16.82 3.81 -10.64
CA ALA A 183 -17.18 5.22 -10.47
C ALA A 183 -17.05 6.01 -11.78
N THR A 184 -16.03 5.72 -12.58
CA THR A 184 -15.89 6.33 -13.91
C THR A 184 -16.96 5.84 -14.88
N ALA A 185 -17.28 4.54 -14.87
CA ALA A 185 -18.32 3.95 -15.72
C ALA A 185 -19.74 4.44 -15.40
N THR A 186 -20.05 4.67 -14.12
CA THR A 186 -21.37 5.18 -13.69
C THR A 186 -21.48 6.69 -13.76
N GLY A 187 -20.37 7.37 -13.98
CA GLY A 187 -20.35 8.81 -14.14
C GLY A 187 -20.28 9.61 -12.84
N ALA A 188 -19.71 9.07 -11.76
CA ALA A 188 -19.63 9.76 -10.47
C ALA A 188 -19.01 11.15 -10.61
N ASP A 189 -19.60 12.16 -9.98
CA ASP A 189 -19.15 13.55 -10.00
C ASP A 189 -17.83 13.73 -9.25
N ALA A 190 -17.61 12.97 -8.17
CA ALA A 190 -16.39 13.06 -7.38
C ALA A 190 -15.91 11.71 -6.82
N ILE A 191 -14.60 11.51 -6.82
CA ILE A 191 -13.92 10.31 -6.32
C ILE A 191 -12.79 10.73 -5.37
N TYR A 192 -12.82 10.22 -4.15
CA TYR A 192 -11.80 10.46 -3.13
C TYR A 192 -11.18 9.13 -2.69
N VAL A 193 -10.01 8.78 -3.18
CA VAL A 193 -9.43 7.45 -2.90
C VAL A 193 -7.98 7.55 -2.47
N VAL A 194 -7.62 6.80 -1.43
CA VAL A 194 -6.23 6.52 -1.06
C VAL A 194 -5.91 5.08 -1.49
N PRO A 195 -5.23 4.89 -2.64
CA PRO A 195 -4.79 3.57 -3.07
C PRO A 195 -3.73 3.03 -2.11
N CYS A 196 -3.88 1.78 -1.68
CA CYS A 196 -2.89 1.10 -0.85
C CYS A 196 -2.78 -0.39 -1.19
N CYS A 197 -1.75 -1.06 -0.68
CA CYS A 197 -1.55 -2.50 -0.83
C CYS A 197 -1.63 -2.98 -2.30
N TYR A 198 -0.85 -2.34 -3.18
CA TYR A 198 -0.87 -2.58 -4.63
C TYR A 198 -0.64 -4.04 -5.04
N GLN A 199 0.02 -4.84 -4.21
CA GLN A 199 0.27 -6.27 -4.44
C GLN A 199 -0.96 -7.18 -4.29
N LEU A 200 -2.07 -6.68 -3.72
CA LEU A 200 -3.31 -7.46 -3.54
C LEU A 200 -4.15 -7.43 -4.82
N ILE A 201 -3.61 -8.00 -5.89
CA ILE A 201 -4.23 -8.10 -7.22
C ILE A 201 -4.55 -9.56 -7.56
N ALA A 202 -5.54 -9.76 -8.44
CA ALA A 202 -5.98 -11.09 -8.85
C ALA A 202 -4.90 -11.84 -9.64
N ASP A 203 -4.22 -11.15 -10.55
CA ASP A 203 -3.21 -11.73 -11.44
C ASP A 203 -1.78 -11.58 -10.89
N GLU A 204 -0.83 -12.35 -11.44
CA GLU A 204 0.59 -12.20 -11.08
C GLU A 204 1.18 -10.88 -11.59
N HIS A 205 0.61 -10.32 -12.65
CA HIS A 205 1.06 -9.08 -13.27
C HIS A 205 0.04 -7.97 -13.05
N TYR A 206 0.54 -6.79 -12.69
CA TYR A 206 -0.22 -5.55 -12.67
C TYR A 206 -0.79 -5.25 -14.06
N GLN A 207 -2.08 -4.96 -14.12
CA GLN A 207 -2.76 -4.52 -15.33
C GLN A 207 -2.94 -2.99 -15.27
N PRO A 208 -2.19 -2.20 -16.07
CA PRO A 208 -2.30 -0.75 -16.04
C PRO A 208 -3.70 -0.25 -16.40
N LEU A 209 -4.16 0.77 -15.69
CA LEU A 209 -5.50 1.34 -15.89
C LEU A 209 -5.55 2.31 -17.07
N SER A 210 -4.53 3.14 -17.24
CA SER A 210 -4.46 4.17 -18.28
C SER A 210 -3.92 3.64 -19.60
N ALA A 211 -4.34 4.27 -20.71
CA ALA A 211 -3.73 4.05 -22.01
C ALA A 211 -2.28 4.53 -22.02
N ALA A 212 -1.98 5.64 -21.32
CA ALA A 212 -0.63 6.16 -21.16
C ALA A 212 0.35 5.11 -20.59
N MET A 213 0.02 4.48 -19.47
CA MET A 213 0.88 3.46 -18.88
C MET A 213 0.97 2.18 -19.74
N ARG A 214 -0.12 1.78 -20.40
CA ARG A 214 -0.10 0.64 -21.34
C ARG A 214 0.82 0.83 -22.54
N SER A 215 1.16 2.08 -22.89
CA SER A 215 2.08 2.38 -24.00
C SER A 215 3.56 2.15 -23.65
N HIS A 216 3.87 1.93 -22.37
CA HIS A 216 5.23 1.67 -21.89
C HIS A 216 5.47 0.19 -21.63
N ASP A 217 6.64 -0.31 -22.03
CA ASP A 217 7.12 -1.64 -21.63
C ASP A 217 7.69 -1.59 -20.21
N PHE A 218 6.79 -1.53 -19.22
CA PHE A 218 7.13 -1.48 -17.80
C PHE A 218 6.29 -2.50 -17.00
N PRO A 219 6.49 -3.82 -17.23
CA PRO A 219 5.71 -4.84 -16.55
C PRO A 219 6.03 -4.85 -15.05
N LEU A 220 5.00 -4.86 -14.22
CA LEU A 220 5.13 -5.02 -12.77
C LEU A 220 4.45 -6.31 -12.33
N THR A 221 5.18 -7.14 -11.61
CA THR A 221 4.72 -8.37 -10.97
C THR A 221 4.25 -8.08 -9.54
N ARG A 222 3.53 -9.01 -8.93
CA ARG A 222 3.18 -8.93 -7.50
C ARG A 222 4.40 -8.76 -6.61
N ARG A 223 5.55 -9.34 -6.98
CA ARG A 223 6.81 -9.18 -6.25
C ARG A 223 7.24 -7.71 -6.21
N GLU A 224 7.19 -7.03 -7.35
CA GLU A 224 7.61 -5.63 -7.44
C GLU A 224 6.61 -4.72 -6.75
N LEU A 225 5.30 -4.98 -6.91
CA LEU A 225 4.26 -4.28 -6.16
C LEU A 225 4.42 -4.44 -4.64
N LYS A 226 4.83 -5.65 -4.20
CA LYS A 226 5.15 -5.92 -2.79
C LYS A 226 6.36 -5.10 -2.33
N PHE A 227 7.40 -5.02 -3.15
CA PHE A 227 8.57 -4.17 -2.85
C PHE A 227 8.17 -2.71 -2.64
N VAL A 228 7.29 -2.16 -3.47
CA VAL A 228 6.81 -0.79 -3.30
C VAL A 228 6.25 -0.60 -1.89
N VAL A 229 5.42 -1.52 -1.38
CA VAL A 229 4.70 -1.38 -0.09
C VAL A 229 5.50 -1.84 1.14
N GLN A 230 6.72 -2.33 0.96
CA GLN A 230 7.54 -2.90 2.03
C GLN A 230 8.29 -1.81 2.81
N GLU A 231 7.62 -0.72 3.15
CA GLU A 231 8.19 0.33 3.99
C GLU A 231 7.48 0.41 5.33
N GLN A 232 8.28 0.47 6.39
CA GLN A 232 7.80 0.35 7.75
C GLN A 232 8.25 1.57 8.55
N VAL A 233 7.37 2.55 8.64
CA VAL A 233 7.59 3.79 9.42
C VAL A 233 6.89 3.75 10.79
N THR A 234 6.07 2.73 11.05
CA THR A 234 5.13 2.72 12.18
C THR A 234 5.28 1.52 13.14
N GLY A 235 6.39 0.78 13.10
CA GLY A 235 6.64 -0.34 14.01
C GLY A 235 7.13 0.12 15.39
N GLY A 236 6.49 -0.32 16.48
CA GLY A 236 7.09 -0.18 17.82
C GLY A 236 8.26 -1.16 18.02
N GLN A 237 9.13 -0.91 19.00
CA GLN A 237 10.36 -1.70 19.26
C GLN A 237 10.13 -3.23 19.28
N ARG A 238 8.99 -3.70 19.80
CA ARG A 238 8.65 -5.13 19.82
C ARG A 238 8.44 -5.71 18.42
N ILE A 239 7.77 -4.98 17.53
CA ILE A 239 7.51 -5.40 16.15
C ILE A 239 8.82 -5.39 15.36
N GLU A 240 9.65 -4.39 15.59
CA GLU A 240 10.98 -4.28 14.98
C GLU A 240 11.89 -5.44 15.39
N LYS A 241 11.94 -5.80 16.68
CA LYS A 241 12.67 -6.97 17.17
C LYS A 241 12.19 -8.27 16.52
N LEU A 242 10.87 -8.50 16.48
CA LEU A 242 10.32 -9.71 15.83
C LEU A 242 10.69 -9.80 14.36
N ARG A 243 10.65 -8.67 13.63
CA ARG A 243 11.06 -8.61 12.23
C ARG A 243 12.56 -8.89 12.08
N HIS A 244 13.38 -8.30 12.94
CA HIS A 244 14.83 -8.54 12.94
C HIS A 244 15.14 -10.02 13.13
N THR A 245 14.48 -10.66 14.10
CA THR A 245 14.54 -12.11 14.33
C THR A 245 14.08 -12.89 13.11
N GLU A 246 12.94 -12.54 12.51
CA GLU A 246 12.42 -13.22 11.33
C GLU A 246 13.39 -13.18 10.14
N VAL A 247 13.94 -12.00 9.83
CA VAL A 247 14.91 -11.83 8.74
C VAL A 247 16.16 -12.67 9.00
N LEU A 248 16.73 -12.57 10.20
CA LEU A 248 17.92 -13.31 10.58
C LEU A 248 17.70 -14.83 10.47
N TRP A 249 16.58 -15.33 10.98
CA TRP A 249 16.28 -16.76 10.96
C TRP A 249 15.94 -17.29 9.56
N ARG A 250 15.29 -16.49 8.72
CA ARG A 250 15.10 -16.83 7.29
C ARG A 250 16.44 -16.97 6.57
N LEU A 251 17.40 -16.07 6.84
CA LEU A 251 18.75 -16.15 6.28
C LEU A 251 19.53 -17.35 6.82
N ALA A 252 19.44 -17.61 8.13
CA ALA A 252 20.07 -18.77 8.75
C ALA A 252 19.53 -20.10 8.17
N TYR A 253 18.21 -20.19 7.99
CA TYR A 253 17.59 -21.33 7.32
C TYR A 253 18.04 -21.47 5.86
N GLN A 254 18.10 -20.38 5.11
CA GLN A 254 18.58 -20.39 3.72
C GLN A 254 20.04 -20.90 3.64
N ILE A 255 20.93 -20.41 4.50
CA ILE A 255 22.32 -20.86 4.57
C ILE A 255 22.41 -22.35 4.89
N TRP A 256 21.64 -22.83 5.87
CA TRP A 256 21.57 -24.26 6.17
C TRP A 256 21.09 -25.07 4.97
N ARG A 257 20.00 -24.64 4.31
CA ARG A 257 19.44 -25.32 3.14
C ARG A 257 20.44 -25.40 1.98
N GLU A 258 21.18 -24.32 1.72
CA GLU A 258 22.25 -24.30 0.72
C GLU A 258 23.31 -25.36 1.01
N GLN A 259 23.72 -25.49 2.28
CA GLN A 259 24.69 -26.49 2.71
C GLN A 259 24.17 -27.93 2.58
N GLN A 260 22.88 -28.16 2.85
CA GLN A 260 22.30 -29.50 2.77
C GLN A 260 21.97 -29.94 1.34
N THR A 261 21.46 -29.02 0.51
CA THR A 261 20.92 -29.36 -0.82
C THR A 261 21.90 -29.06 -1.95
N GLY A 262 22.95 -28.27 -1.69
CA GLY A 262 23.84 -27.73 -2.73
C GLY A 262 23.19 -26.67 -3.63
N SER A 263 21.87 -26.44 -3.53
CA SER A 263 21.15 -25.47 -4.33
C SER A 263 21.21 -24.09 -3.68
N ARG A 264 21.67 -23.11 -4.47
CA ARG A 264 21.72 -21.69 -4.09
C ARG A 264 20.46 -20.91 -4.47
N GLU A 265 19.49 -21.58 -5.09
CA GLU A 265 18.24 -20.93 -5.46
C GLU A 265 17.46 -20.54 -4.21
N TYR A 266 17.06 -19.28 -4.11
CA TYR A 266 16.25 -18.81 -2.98
C TYR A 266 14.85 -19.42 -3.05
N GLN A 267 14.42 -20.09 -1.98
CA GLN A 267 13.06 -20.63 -1.87
C GLN A 267 12.26 -19.89 -0.80
N PRO A 268 11.18 -19.17 -1.16
CA PRO A 268 10.39 -18.42 -0.20
C PRO A 268 9.63 -19.36 0.74
N LEU A 269 9.60 -19.01 2.04
CA LEU A 269 8.72 -19.66 3.02
C LEU A 269 7.40 -18.89 3.15
N ARG A 270 6.35 -19.56 3.60
CA ARG A 270 5.04 -18.94 3.88
C ARG A 270 5.15 -17.91 5.02
N SER A 271 4.06 -17.19 5.26
CA SER A 271 3.94 -16.29 6.42
C SER A 271 4.13 -17.09 7.71
N VAL A 272 5.03 -16.62 8.57
CA VAL A 272 5.37 -17.27 9.84
C VAL A 272 4.44 -16.79 10.95
N ALA A 273 3.96 -17.72 11.78
CA ALA A 273 3.20 -17.37 12.98
C ALA A 273 4.14 -16.84 14.08
N LYS A 274 3.68 -15.84 14.84
CA LYS A 274 4.50 -15.14 15.87
C LYS A 274 5.11 -16.07 16.93
N HIS A 275 4.46 -17.20 17.22
CA HIS A 275 4.95 -18.14 18.22
C HIS A 275 6.29 -18.77 17.81
N TYR A 276 6.50 -19.05 16.52
CA TYR A 276 7.81 -19.51 16.03
C TYR A 276 8.87 -18.48 16.34
N LEU A 277 8.63 -17.20 15.99
CA LEU A 277 9.57 -16.08 16.21
C LEU A 277 9.84 -15.74 17.68
N SER A 278 9.07 -16.30 18.61
CA SER A 278 9.25 -16.10 20.05
C SER A 278 9.96 -17.30 20.73
N GLY A 279 10.19 -18.38 19.99
CA GLY A 279 10.88 -19.58 20.46
C GLY A 279 12.36 -19.58 20.09
N THR A 280 12.86 -20.72 19.65
CA THR A 280 14.26 -20.94 19.22
C THR A 280 14.40 -20.96 17.71
N PHE A 281 15.61 -20.69 17.21
CA PHE A 281 15.91 -20.86 15.79
C PHE A 281 15.65 -22.30 15.32
N SER A 282 15.97 -23.30 16.13
CA SER A 282 15.75 -24.72 15.81
C SER A 282 14.28 -25.03 15.53
N GLU A 283 13.36 -24.50 16.33
CA GLU A 283 11.91 -24.66 16.13
C GLU A 283 11.45 -23.99 14.82
N PHE A 284 11.93 -22.78 14.55
CA PHE A 284 11.68 -22.10 13.29
C PHE A 284 12.22 -22.90 12.09
N ALA A 285 13.46 -23.40 12.19
CA ALA A 285 14.12 -24.11 11.09
C ALA A 285 13.46 -25.46 10.80
N LYS A 286 12.97 -26.18 11.82
CA LYS A 286 12.13 -27.38 11.63
C LYS A 286 10.82 -27.06 10.91
N TRP A 287 10.15 -25.98 11.29
CA TRP A 287 8.94 -25.51 10.60
C TRP A 287 9.21 -25.11 9.14
N ALA A 288 10.35 -24.46 8.89
CA ALA A 288 10.76 -24.05 7.55
C ALA A 288 11.10 -25.27 6.67
N ALA A 289 11.89 -26.22 7.21
CA ALA A 289 12.28 -27.45 6.53
C ALA A 289 11.07 -28.32 6.15
N ALA A 290 10.11 -28.46 7.07
CA ALA A 290 8.88 -29.23 6.83
C ALA A 290 8.07 -28.69 5.64
N GLN A 291 8.07 -27.37 5.39
CA GLN A 291 7.40 -26.80 4.21
C GLN A 291 8.05 -27.16 2.88
N GLN A 292 9.32 -27.55 2.89
CA GLN A 292 10.12 -27.85 1.71
C GLN A 292 10.49 -29.33 1.63
N GLY A 293 9.85 -30.20 2.44
CA GLY A 293 10.11 -31.64 2.45
C GLY A 293 11.49 -32.01 2.99
N LEU A 294 12.12 -31.12 3.76
CA LEU A 294 13.43 -31.33 4.36
C LEU A 294 13.29 -31.64 5.86
N GLN A 295 14.30 -32.32 6.41
CA GLN A 295 14.43 -32.52 7.86
C GLN A 295 15.57 -31.66 8.38
N TYR A 296 15.26 -30.76 9.33
CA TYR A 296 16.26 -29.87 9.90
C TYR A 296 17.07 -30.56 11.00
N GLU A 297 18.35 -30.78 10.72
CA GLU A 297 19.36 -31.16 11.71
C GLU A 297 20.64 -30.35 11.48
N ALA A 298 21.15 -29.72 12.54
CA ALA A 298 22.39 -28.95 12.49
C ALA A 298 23.22 -29.18 13.75
N LYS A 299 24.48 -29.57 13.59
CA LYS A 299 25.42 -29.79 14.71
C LYS A 299 25.94 -28.48 15.32
N ASN A 300 25.85 -27.36 14.61
CA ASN A 300 26.37 -26.06 15.07
C ASN A 300 25.49 -24.90 14.60
N GLU A 301 24.37 -24.69 15.29
CA GLU A 301 23.45 -23.56 15.01
C GLU A 301 24.14 -22.20 15.17
N GLY A 302 25.08 -22.08 16.12
CA GLY A 302 25.81 -20.83 16.37
C GLY A 302 26.59 -20.34 15.16
N LYS A 303 27.30 -21.24 14.45
CA LYS A 303 28.00 -20.90 13.20
C LYS A 303 27.04 -20.45 12.10
N ILE A 304 25.88 -21.10 11.97
CA ILE A 304 24.85 -20.74 10.97
C ILE A 304 24.28 -19.35 11.27
N LEU A 305 23.95 -19.07 12.54
CA LEU A 305 23.43 -17.77 12.97
C LEU A 305 24.46 -16.65 12.81
N SER A 306 25.74 -16.91 13.07
CA SER A 306 26.82 -15.95 12.80
C SER A 306 26.91 -15.61 11.31
N ALA A 307 26.97 -16.62 10.44
CA ALA A 307 27.00 -16.41 9.00
C ALA A 307 25.73 -15.68 8.49
N ALA A 308 24.57 -15.96 9.10
CA ALA A 308 23.33 -15.26 8.79
C ALA A 308 23.37 -13.78 9.21
N SER A 309 24.04 -13.45 10.30
CA SER A 309 24.25 -12.06 10.73
C SER A 309 25.10 -11.29 9.72
N ASP A 310 26.18 -11.88 9.22
CA ASP A 310 27.02 -11.27 8.19
C ASP A 310 26.24 -11.09 6.87
N ARG A 311 25.50 -12.14 6.46
CA ARG A 311 24.61 -12.08 5.30
C ARG A 311 23.54 -11.00 5.47
N LYS A 312 23.02 -10.81 6.68
CA LYS A 312 22.03 -9.78 6.98
C LYS A 312 22.60 -8.37 6.80
N GLN A 313 23.84 -8.12 7.20
CA GLN A 313 24.48 -6.80 6.98
C GLN A 313 24.57 -6.45 5.49
N LEU A 314 24.88 -7.44 4.65
CA LEU A 314 24.85 -7.29 3.20
C LEU A 314 23.43 -6.99 2.68
N VAL A 315 22.44 -7.77 3.11
CA VAL A 315 21.02 -7.55 2.72
C VAL A 315 20.57 -6.15 3.12
N ASP A 316 20.83 -5.74 4.36
CA ASP A 316 20.49 -4.40 4.85
C ASP A 316 21.21 -3.32 4.01
N ALA A 317 22.44 -3.57 3.56
CA ALA A 317 23.18 -2.63 2.71
C ALA A 317 22.56 -2.49 1.31
N ILE A 318 22.14 -3.60 0.71
CA ILE A 318 21.43 -3.61 -0.57
C ILE A 318 20.10 -2.88 -0.44
N GLU A 319 19.32 -3.21 0.61
CA GLU A 319 18.02 -2.61 0.85
C GLU A 319 18.12 -1.09 1.11
N ARG A 320 19.21 -0.59 1.70
CA ARG A 320 19.46 0.86 1.84
C ARG A 320 19.57 1.58 0.50
N VAL A 321 20.20 0.96 -0.51
CA VAL A 321 20.28 1.52 -1.87
C VAL A 321 18.93 1.43 -2.59
N GLN A 322 18.15 0.40 -2.29
CA GLN A 322 16.83 0.19 -2.88
C GLN A 322 15.74 1.08 -2.27
N ALA A 323 15.83 1.41 -0.98
CA ALA A 323 14.76 2.10 -0.24
C ALA A 323 14.27 3.39 -0.90
N PRO A 324 15.14 4.31 -1.40
CA PRO A 324 14.69 5.54 -2.06
C PRO A 324 13.86 5.32 -3.32
N LEU A 325 13.87 4.12 -3.92
CA LEU A 325 13.13 3.80 -5.15
C LEU A 325 11.66 3.44 -4.87
N LYS A 326 11.30 3.12 -3.62
CA LYS A 326 9.93 2.69 -3.28
C LYS A 326 8.90 3.78 -3.53
N ARG A 327 9.17 5.01 -3.09
CA ARG A 327 8.25 6.14 -3.27
C ARG A 327 8.08 6.54 -4.75
N PRO A 328 9.14 6.69 -5.56
CA PRO A 328 9.01 6.87 -7.00
C PRO A 328 8.25 5.75 -7.73
N LEU A 329 8.44 4.48 -7.33
CA LEU A 329 7.65 3.38 -7.90
C LEU A 329 6.18 3.46 -7.52
N GLU A 330 5.85 3.95 -6.33
CA GLU A 330 4.47 4.28 -5.97
C GLU A 330 3.93 5.41 -6.85
N CYS A 331 4.73 6.46 -7.12
CA CYS A 331 4.31 7.55 -8.00
C CYS A 331 3.93 7.06 -9.39
N ILE A 332 4.58 6.03 -9.97
CA ILE A 332 4.13 5.41 -11.23
C ILE A 332 2.70 4.86 -11.09
N LEU A 333 2.41 4.13 -10.00
CA LEU A 333 1.09 3.54 -9.76
C LEU A 333 0.02 4.61 -9.53
N ILE A 334 0.37 5.70 -8.85
CA ILE A 334 -0.49 6.87 -8.67
C ILE A 334 -0.73 7.57 -10.01
N LEU A 335 0.32 7.86 -10.77
CA LEU A 335 0.22 8.52 -12.07
C LEU A 335 -0.57 7.69 -13.09
N ASP A 336 -0.50 6.36 -13.06
CA ASP A 336 -1.37 5.50 -13.88
C ASP A 336 -2.85 5.71 -13.54
N ARG A 337 -3.19 5.85 -12.25
CA ARG A 337 -4.58 6.14 -11.81
C ARG A 337 -5.01 7.55 -12.17
N VAL A 338 -4.10 8.53 -12.06
CA VAL A 338 -4.34 9.92 -12.47
C VAL A 338 -4.61 9.98 -13.97
N CYS A 339 -3.73 9.42 -14.80
CA CYS A 339 -3.90 9.38 -16.25
C CYS A 339 -5.20 8.65 -16.63
N PHE A 340 -5.53 7.55 -15.96
CA PHE A 340 -6.79 6.85 -16.19
C PHE A 340 -8.00 7.76 -15.91
N LEU A 341 -8.02 8.44 -14.77
CA LEU A 341 -9.11 9.35 -14.41
C LEU A 341 -9.21 10.56 -15.38
N GLU A 342 -8.08 11.14 -15.78
CA GLU A 342 -8.03 12.20 -16.79
C GLU A 342 -8.57 11.73 -18.15
N GLU A 343 -8.21 10.51 -18.58
CA GLU A 343 -8.76 9.86 -19.78
C GLU A 343 -10.28 9.68 -19.71
N GLN A 344 -10.86 9.63 -18.50
CA GLN A 344 -12.31 9.57 -18.27
C GLN A 344 -12.96 10.95 -18.05
N GLY A 345 -12.24 12.06 -18.27
CA GLY A 345 -12.78 13.42 -18.18
C GLY A 345 -12.78 14.03 -16.77
N TYR A 346 -11.94 13.51 -15.87
CA TYR A 346 -11.79 14.07 -14.53
C TYR A 346 -10.60 15.03 -14.46
N HIS A 347 -10.75 16.10 -13.68
CA HIS A 347 -9.61 16.79 -13.11
C HIS A 347 -9.19 16.06 -11.83
N VAL A 348 -7.89 15.89 -11.61
CA VAL A 348 -7.36 15.10 -10.50
C VAL A 348 -6.29 15.88 -9.74
N ASP A 349 -6.53 16.09 -8.45
CA ASP A 349 -5.51 16.51 -7.51
C ASP A 349 -4.89 15.28 -6.84
N VAL A 350 -3.56 15.26 -6.72
CA VAL A 350 -2.83 14.28 -5.89
C VAL A 350 -2.39 14.98 -4.61
N ILE A 351 -2.86 14.53 -3.47
CA ILE A 351 -2.63 15.21 -2.19
C ILE A 351 -1.88 14.27 -1.25
N GLU A 352 -0.86 14.76 -0.56
CA GLU A 352 -0.33 14.09 0.61
C GLU A 352 -1.24 14.38 1.80
N PHE A 353 -2.27 13.53 2.01
CA PHE A 353 -3.34 13.86 2.97
C PHE A 353 -2.89 13.80 4.43
N CYS A 354 -1.77 13.14 4.72
CA CYS A 354 -1.18 13.06 6.06
C CYS A 354 0.35 12.96 5.99
N ASN A 355 1.02 13.15 7.12
CA ASN A 355 2.47 12.99 7.23
C ASN A 355 2.93 11.58 6.85
N TYR A 356 4.07 11.49 6.17
CA TYR A 356 4.67 10.24 5.72
C TYR A 356 4.94 9.25 6.87
N ASP A 357 5.35 9.75 8.04
CA ASP A 357 5.63 8.94 9.23
C ASP A 357 4.38 8.26 9.80
N MET A 358 3.18 8.74 9.45
CA MET A 358 1.92 8.10 9.81
C MET A 358 1.61 6.92 8.90
N THR A 359 1.86 7.10 7.59
CA THR A 359 1.79 6.05 6.58
C THR A 359 2.54 6.51 5.33
N PRO A 360 3.43 5.69 4.74
CA PRO A 360 4.06 6.00 3.46
C PRO A 360 3.03 6.06 2.32
N ARG A 361 1.87 5.41 2.52
CA ARG A 361 0.74 5.42 1.61
C ARG A 361 -0.20 6.56 1.93
N ASN A 362 0.32 7.78 1.76
CA ASN A 362 -0.35 9.03 2.07
C ASN A 362 -0.84 9.79 0.84
N PHE A 363 -0.84 9.20 -0.36
CA PHE A 363 -1.42 9.84 -1.54
C PHE A 363 -2.95 9.65 -1.59
N LEU A 364 -3.67 10.76 -1.53
CA LEU A 364 -5.10 10.86 -1.82
C LEU A 364 -5.28 11.38 -3.25
N LEU A 365 -6.04 10.63 -4.05
CA LEU A 365 -6.56 11.12 -5.33
C LEU A 365 -7.91 11.79 -5.07
N ARG A 366 -7.99 13.08 -5.37
CA ARG A 366 -9.24 13.83 -5.40
C ARG A 366 -9.59 14.14 -6.85
N ALA A 367 -10.52 13.39 -7.39
CA ALA A 367 -10.97 13.56 -8.77
C ALA A 367 -12.36 14.15 -8.82
N HIS A 368 -12.58 15.14 -9.68
CA HIS A 368 -13.89 15.70 -9.95
C HIS A 368 -14.14 15.77 -11.46
N ARG A 369 -15.36 15.46 -11.85
CA ARG A 369 -15.76 15.55 -13.25
C ARG A 369 -15.77 17.01 -13.68
N GLN A 370 -15.11 17.32 -14.79
CA GLN A 370 -15.24 18.63 -15.40
C GLN A 370 -16.63 18.68 -16.05
N THR A 371 -17.53 19.50 -15.54
CA THR A 371 -18.78 19.81 -16.26
C THR A 371 -18.40 20.55 -17.54
N ALA A 372 -18.80 19.99 -18.68
CA ALA A 372 -18.60 20.60 -20.00
C ALA A 372 -19.32 21.96 -20.11
#